data_AF-A0A8J4M224-F1
#
_entry.id   AF-A0A8J4M224-F1
#
_cell.length_a   1.000
_cell.length_b   1.000
_cell.length_c   1.000
_cell.angle_alpha   90.00
_cell.angle_beta   90.00
_cell.angle_gamma   90.00
#
_symmetry.space_group_name_H-M   'P 1'
#
loop_
_entity.id
_entity.type
_entity.pdbx_description
1 polymer ?
#
loop_
_entity_poly.entity_id
_entity_poly.type
_entity_poly.pdbx_seq_one_letter_code
_entity_poly.pdbx_strand_id
1 'polypeptide(L)'
;MAIRKVSEMPVLDQQYKADLKVIIDKAQRSADGALALNMANDEDYRLVKSHYDFLGITPQRYPQLSLQLQMAREAGVRGKDLAVKYDQGTDGFTDANLINNLAIDLMGRAVAQGLSTYIGGAYSVILTLQLFDKDNQDLLASENIHVMGEGEFTPIQAKSDKGAPERMQAALFVAYTKTVNSPTEHLVVTREIDKGPVADPEITQPVPKDPNAKVITIGLSRGVGNRDNVDYWFNQQLWDDKTVMVPLAGKVTFQSPIIQPLVPKQNIYINLAVAMATGGLKVDPEDVENQVYPYFTVDPSDPCTLLFNKPAPTDPKSTDNGNPIVFGKAPWSTDTIVYFYCNISIKTQNSGTFFVNANIQSSDFPDWDPLDGTLYIRPFNFTWHCLAKGSRITLADGREAAIEELSGGEEVLVSANGDKLAVGATYVGKHDGPAYKLVTENGEELTLSDCHVVGTPDGFKLAMELKAGDQVMTREGAARLASVEEVDYDGYMINLELAAPEEYGDTTMFANGIWVGDKAMQSRYFRTHYRSHELVLHRLPQDFHKDFESLLEDIAAAR
;
A
#
# COMPACT_ATOMS: atom_id res chain seq x y z
N MET A 1 2.80 6.47 -13.92
CA MET A 1 3.75 6.35 -12.80
C MET A 1 5.12 6.70 -13.33
N ALA A 2 5.76 7.67 -12.69
CA ALA A 2 7.09 8.14 -13.01
C ALA A 2 8.10 7.32 -12.20
N ILE A 3 8.37 6.07 -12.60
CA ILE A 3 9.39 5.22 -11.97
C ILE A 3 10.58 5.14 -12.92
N ARG A 4 11.76 5.55 -12.45
CA ARG A 4 13.02 5.20 -13.09
C ARG A 4 13.52 3.89 -12.48
N LYS A 5 13.76 2.89 -13.32
CA LYS A 5 14.49 1.66 -12.97
C LYS A 5 15.87 1.69 -13.61
N VAL A 6 16.90 1.33 -12.86
CA VAL A 6 18.26 1.19 -13.36
C VAL A 6 18.82 -0.11 -12.80
N SER A 7 19.04 -1.08 -13.68
CA SER A 7 19.30 -2.49 -13.31
C SER A 7 20.78 -2.85 -13.13
N GLU A 8 21.72 -2.01 -13.55
CA GLU A 8 23.15 -2.35 -13.49
C GLU A 8 23.96 -1.30 -12.75
N MET A 9 24.21 -1.54 -11.45
CA MET A 9 25.27 -0.81 -10.73
C MET A 9 26.65 -1.18 -11.29
N PRO A 10 27.57 -0.21 -11.41
CA PRO A 10 28.94 -0.51 -11.81
C PRO A 10 29.60 -1.46 -10.80
N VAL A 11 30.67 -2.12 -11.25
CA VAL A 11 31.49 -3.00 -10.40
C VAL A 11 31.82 -2.28 -9.09
N LEU A 12 31.38 -2.86 -7.98
CA LEU A 12 31.62 -2.31 -6.65
C LEU A 12 33.11 -2.29 -6.38
N ASP A 13 33.69 -1.10 -6.21
CA ASP A 13 35.10 -0.99 -5.85
C ASP A 13 35.35 -1.49 -4.42
N GLN A 14 36.63 -1.66 -4.07
CA GLN A 14 37.00 -2.18 -2.75
C GLN A 14 36.55 -1.27 -1.60
N GLN A 15 36.48 0.05 -1.83
CA GLN A 15 36.06 1.00 -0.81
C GLN A 15 34.56 0.88 -0.55
N TYR A 16 33.76 0.77 -1.61
CA TYR A 16 32.32 0.54 -1.51
C TYR A 16 32.03 -0.76 -0.75
N LYS A 17 32.70 -1.87 -1.12
CA LYS A 17 32.52 -3.16 -0.42
C LYS A 17 32.88 -3.06 1.07
N ALA A 18 33.93 -2.30 1.41
CA ALA A 18 34.33 -2.07 2.79
C ALA A 18 33.29 -1.23 3.57
N ASP A 19 32.82 -0.13 2.98
CA ASP A 19 31.82 0.75 3.60
C ASP A 19 30.48 0.00 3.78
N LEU A 20 30.04 -0.72 2.75
CA LEU A 20 28.84 -1.57 2.79
C LEU A 20 28.92 -2.60 3.92
N LYS A 21 30.04 -3.31 4.03
CA LYS A 21 30.22 -4.31 5.08
C LYS A 21 30.08 -3.71 6.48
N VAL A 22 30.69 -2.54 6.73
CA VAL A 22 30.57 -1.84 8.02
C VAL A 22 29.12 -1.50 8.33
N ILE A 23 28.38 -1.00 7.34
CA ILE A 23 26.98 -0.58 7.48
C ILE A 23 26.07 -1.79 7.74
N ILE A 24 26.25 -2.88 6.99
CA ILE A 24 25.51 -4.13 7.20
C ILE A 24 25.82 -4.74 8.58
N ASP A 25 27.09 -4.82 8.97
CA ASP A 25 27.50 -5.35 10.27
C ASP A 25 26.96 -4.50 11.44
N LYS A 26 26.70 -3.20 11.23
CA LYS A 26 26.01 -2.33 12.19
C LYS A 26 24.51 -2.62 12.22
N ALA A 27 23.86 -2.68 11.05
CA ALA A 27 22.42 -2.93 10.92
C ALA A 27 22.01 -4.28 11.50
N GLN A 28 22.83 -5.32 11.33
CA GLN A 28 22.53 -6.66 11.87
C GLN A 28 22.61 -6.77 13.40
N ARG A 29 23.08 -5.72 14.09
CA ARG A 29 23.06 -5.67 15.56
C ARG A 29 21.69 -5.26 16.10
N SER A 30 20.84 -4.66 15.28
CA SER A 30 19.45 -4.38 15.64
C SER A 30 18.58 -5.61 15.42
N ALA A 31 17.49 -5.71 16.18
CA ALA A 31 16.60 -6.87 16.13
C ALA A 31 15.84 -6.98 14.79
N ASP A 32 15.62 -5.84 14.13
CA ASP A 32 14.90 -5.69 12.87
C ASP A 32 15.84 -5.59 11.65
N GLY A 33 17.17 -5.65 11.87
CA GLY A 33 18.16 -5.54 10.80
C GLY A 33 18.21 -4.16 10.15
N ALA A 34 17.67 -3.12 10.82
CA ALA A 34 17.61 -1.74 10.33
C ALA A 34 18.63 -0.81 11.02
N LEU A 35 19.10 0.19 10.29
CA LEU A 35 20.04 1.21 10.77
C LEU A 35 19.75 2.57 10.11
N ALA A 36 19.64 3.63 10.91
CA ALA A 36 19.66 4.99 10.41
C ALA A 36 21.12 5.42 10.17
N LEU A 37 21.40 5.88 8.96
CA LEU A 37 22.74 6.28 8.52
C LEU A 37 23.03 7.71 8.96
N ASN A 38 24.24 7.95 9.46
CA ASN A 38 24.67 9.26 9.92
C ASN A 38 25.62 9.87 8.90
N MET A 39 25.14 10.84 8.13
CA MET A 39 25.92 11.46 7.04
C MET A 39 27.18 12.20 7.52
N ALA A 40 27.39 12.39 8.82
CA ALA A 40 28.67 12.88 9.38
C ALA A 40 29.76 11.78 9.46
N ASN A 41 29.39 10.49 9.40
CA ASN A 41 30.30 9.38 9.25
C ASN A 41 30.71 9.26 7.77
N ASP A 42 32.01 9.04 7.51
CA ASP A 42 32.47 9.07 6.13
C ASP A 42 32.06 7.84 5.34
N GLU A 43 31.97 6.67 6.00
CA GLU A 43 31.50 5.43 5.37
C GLU A 43 30.02 5.54 4.94
N ASP A 44 29.18 6.09 5.81
CA ASP A 44 27.75 6.31 5.54
C ASP A 44 27.58 7.31 4.38
N TYR A 45 28.30 8.44 4.43
CA TYR A 45 28.23 9.47 3.40
C TYR A 45 28.75 8.99 2.04
N ARG A 46 29.90 8.30 2.00
CA ARG A 46 30.45 7.78 0.75
C ARG A 46 29.49 6.80 0.09
N LEU A 47 28.90 5.88 0.86
CA LEU A 47 27.95 4.90 0.32
C LEU A 47 26.73 5.59 -0.31
N VAL A 48 26.07 6.50 0.43
CA VAL A 48 24.90 7.25 -0.07
C VAL A 48 25.27 8.10 -1.28
N LYS A 49 26.43 8.76 -1.24
CA LYS A 49 26.91 9.57 -2.36
C LYS A 49 27.15 8.72 -3.62
N SER A 50 27.68 7.51 -3.47
CA SER A 50 27.83 6.56 -4.57
C SER A 50 26.49 6.15 -5.17
N HIS A 51 25.44 5.94 -4.36
CA HIS A 51 24.08 5.70 -4.88
C HIS A 51 23.55 6.93 -5.64
N TYR A 52 23.72 8.13 -5.11
CA TYR A 52 23.28 9.36 -5.78
C TYR A 52 24.00 9.54 -7.11
N ASP A 53 25.32 9.33 -7.15
CA ASP A 53 26.12 9.42 -8.37
C ASP A 53 25.68 8.38 -9.40
N PHE A 54 25.42 7.16 -8.96
CA PHE A 54 24.91 6.10 -9.82
C PHE A 54 23.55 6.46 -10.45
N LEU A 55 22.67 7.06 -9.65
CA LEU A 55 21.37 7.55 -10.11
C LEU A 55 21.47 8.88 -10.88
N GLY A 56 22.65 9.44 -11.09
CA GLY A 56 22.80 10.75 -11.75
C GLY A 56 22.20 11.91 -10.96
N ILE A 57 22.01 11.73 -9.65
CA ILE A 57 21.55 12.73 -8.70
C ILE A 57 22.73 13.65 -8.40
N THR A 58 22.79 14.74 -9.17
CA THR A 58 23.87 15.75 -9.12
C THR A 58 23.32 17.11 -8.69
N PRO A 59 24.14 18.02 -8.13
CA PRO A 59 23.68 19.35 -7.73
C PRO A 59 23.05 20.19 -8.84
N GLN A 60 23.40 19.93 -10.10
CA GLN A 60 22.88 20.64 -11.26
C GLN A 60 21.48 20.17 -11.68
N ARG A 61 21.20 18.86 -11.50
CA ARG A 61 19.93 18.25 -11.90
C ARG A 61 18.95 18.15 -10.74
N TYR A 62 19.46 17.78 -9.58
CA TYR A 62 18.71 17.61 -8.34
C TYR A 62 19.28 18.52 -7.25
N PRO A 63 19.18 19.86 -7.43
CA PRO A 63 19.72 20.84 -6.49
C PRO A 63 19.18 20.65 -5.07
N GLN A 64 17.89 20.34 -4.90
CA GLN A 64 17.29 20.27 -3.57
C GLN A 64 17.74 19.02 -2.82
N LEU A 65 17.71 17.85 -3.44
CA LEU A 65 18.23 16.61 -2.83
C LEU A 65 19.72 16.70 -2.51
N SER A 66 20.49 17.38 -3.36
CA SER A 66 21.93 17.60 -3.13
C SER A 66 22.19 18.52 -1.95
N LEU A 67 21.40 19.59 -1.81
CA LEU A 67 21.44 20.48 -0.66
C LEU A 67 21.08 19.74 0.63
N GLN A 68 20.02 18.95 0.62
CA GLN A 68 19.55 18.22 1.80
C GLN A 68 20.53 17.13 2.25
N LEU A 69 21.26 16.48 1.33
CA LEU A 69 22.34 15.57 1.68
C LEU A 69 23.49 16.31 2.40
N GLN A 70 23.82 17.54 2.00
CA GLN A 70 24.81 18.36 2.70
C GLN A 70 24.31 18.78 4.09
N MET A 71 23.05 19.20 4.20
CA MET A 71 22.41 19.52 5.48
C MET A 71 22.46 18.33 6.45
N ALA A 72 22.21 17.11 5.96
CA ALA A 72 22.30 15.89 6.78
C ALA A 72 23.71 15.67 7.33
N ARG A 73 24.73 15.90 6.49
CA ARG A 73 26.14 15.80 6.89
C ARG A 73 26.54 16.85 7.93
N GLU A 74 26.06 18.07 7.78
CA GLU A 74 26.36 19.18 8.70
C GLU A 74 25.63 19.06 10.04
N ALA A 75 24.41 18.54 10.04
CA ALA A 75 23.61 18.33 11.25
C ALA A 75 24.06 17.12 12.08
N GLY A 76 24.72 16.13 11.45
CA GLY A 76 25.18 14.92 12.10
C GLY A 76 26.34 15.12 13.07
N VAL A 77 26.53 14.16 13.99
CA VAL A 77 27.69 14.11 14.89
C VAL A 77 28.48 12.84 14.61
N ARG A 78 29.74 13.00 14.17
CA ARG A 78 30.62 11.89 13.78
C ARG A 78 30.80 10.87 14.92
N GLY A 79 30.78 9.59 14.56
CA GLY A 79 30.97 8.46 15.49
C GLY A 79 29.74 8.13 16.34
N LYS A 80 28.58 8.74 16.08
CA LYS A 80 27.32 8.36 16.71
C LYS A 80 26.48 7.50 15.77
N ASP A 81 25.98 6.39 16.30
CA ASP A 81 24.92 5.63 15.65
C ASP A 81 23.59 6.35 15.90
N LEU A 82 22.72 6.35 14.89
CA LEU A 82 21.37 6.91 14.98
C LEU A 82 20.37 5.77 15.16
N ALA A 83 19.36 6.00 15.99
CA ALA A 83 18.21 5.11 16.05
C ALA A 83 17.32 5.38 14.85
N VAL A 84 16.80 4.31 14.23
CA VAL A 84 15.70 4.43 13.27
C VAL A 84 14.50 5.00 14.00
N LYS A 85 13.91 6.05 13.44
CA LYS A 85 12.69 6.67 13.94
C LYS A 85 11.65 6.59 12.84
N TYR A 86 10.50 6.06 13.18
CA TYR A 86 9.34 6.09 12.31
C TYR A 86 8.30 7.01 12.93
N ASP A 87 7.70 7.88 12.12
CA ASP A 87 6.54 8.64 12.56
C ASP A 87 5.44 7.67 12.92
N GLN A 88 4.80 7.90 14.07
CA GLN A 88 3.62 7.15 14.50
C GLN A 88 2.39 8.03 14.26
N GLY A 89 1.46 7.55 13.44
CA GLY A 89 0.13 8.13 13.30
C GLY A 89 -0.67 7.99 14.59
N THR A 90 -1.73 8.80 14.72
CA THR A 90 -2.63 8.79 15.89
C THR A 90 -3.52 7.55 15.98
N ASP A 91 -3.46 6.69 14.97
CA ASP A 91 -4.29 5.50 14.74
C ASP A 91 -3.52 4.16 14.88
N GLY A 92 -2.24 4.22 15.21
CA GLY A 92 -1.36 3.06 15.35
C GLY A 92 -0.66 2.61 14.06
N PHE A 93 -0.73 3.38 12.97
CA PHE A 93 0.13 3.18 11.80
C PHE A 93 1.47 3.86 12.00
N THR A 94 2.51 3.31 11.40
CA THR A 94 3.84 3.91 11.40
C THR A 94 4.39 3.96 9.99
N ASP A 95 5.30 4.88 9.74
CA ASP A 95 6.21 4.73 8.61
C ASP A 95 6.96 3.40 8.73
N ALA A 96 7.34 2.80 7.61
CA ALA A 96 8.07 1.54 7.63
C ALA A 96 8.91 1.31 6.39
N ASN A 97 10.02 0.60 6.60
CA ASN A 97 10.88 0.08 5.54
C ASN A 97 11.19 -1.37 5.84
N LEU A 98 10.96 -2.26 4.87
CA LEU A 98 11.03 -3.70 5.06
C LEU A 98 11.64 -4.38 3.84
N ILE A 99 12.42 -5.44 4.07
CA ILE A 99 12.67 -6.46 3.05
C ILE A 99 11.72 -7.61 3.35
N ASN A 100 10.63 -7.71 2.60
CA ASN A 100 9.57 -8.68 2.83
C ASN A 100 9.88 -10.06 2.22
N ASN A 101 10.69 -10.12 1.15
CA ASN A 101 11.15 -11.38 0.56
C ASN A 101 12.65 -11.35 0.23
N LEU A 102 13.31 -12.49 0.41
CA LEU A 102 14.62 -12.84 -0.13
C LEU A 102 14.60 -14.35 -0.38
N ALA A 103 14.71 -14.77 -1.64
CA ALA A 103 14.45 -16.15 -2.06
C ALA A 103 15.22 -16.55 -3.34
N ILE A 104 15.07 -17.82 -3.74
CA ILE A 104 15.57 -18.39 -4.99
C ILE A 104 14.38 -18.71 -5.88
N ASP A 105 14.42 -18.26 -7.13
CA ASP A 105 13.35 -18.42 -8.10
C ASP A 105 13.36 -19.80 -8.81
N LEU A 106 12.34 -20.17 -9.60
CA LEU A 106 12.17 -21.43 -10.34
C LEU A 106 13.32 -21.71 -11.31
N MET A 107 13.99 -20.66 -11.78
CA MET A 107 15.16 -20.75 -12.65
C MET A 107 16.46 -20.83 -11.84
N GLY A 108 16.36 -20.93 -10.52
CA GLY A 108 17.48 -20.97 -9.59
C GLY A 108 18.13 -19.61 -9.38
N ARG A 109 17.46 -18.48 -9.63
CA ARG A 109 18.03 -17.12 -9.55
C ARG A 109 17.68 -16.43 -8.24
N ALA A 110 18.51 -15.49 -7.79
CA ALA A 110 18.27 -14.73 -6.58
C ALA A 110 17.17 -13.68 -6.80
N VAL A 111 16.21 -13.58 -5.88
CA VAL A 111 15.17 -12.55 -5.90
C VAL A 111 14.98 -11.95 -4.51
N ALA A 112 14.79 -10.64 -4.44
CA ALA A 112 14.41 -9.97 -3.20
C ALA A 112 13.35 -8.92 -3.49
N GLN A 113 12.53 -8.66 -2.48
CA GLN A 113 11.54 -7.60 -2.50
C GLN A 113 11.63 -6.77 -1.24
N GLY A 114 11.37 -5.48 -1.42
CA GLY A 114 11.29 -4.53 -0.34
C GLY A 114 10.10 -3.60 -0.51
N LEU A 115 9.79 -2.93 0.58
CA LEU A 115 8.74 -1.93 0.66
C LEU A 115 9.26 -0.75 1.48
N SER A 116 8.93 0.46 1.01
CA SER A 116 8.99 1.69 1.79
C SER A 116 7.62 2.35 1.81
N THR A 117 7.17 2.79 2.98
CA THR A 117 5.86 3.42 3.16
C THR A 117 5.91 4.55 4.18
N TYR A 118 5.32 5.69 3.82
CA TYR A 118 5.25 6.89 4.66
C TYR A 118 3.83 7.40 4.77
N ILE A 119 3.37 7.67 5.99
CA ILE A 119 2.06 8.26 6.26
C ILE A 119 2.00 9.65 5.63
N GLY A 120 1.02 9.86 4.75
CA GLY A 120 0.87 11.12 3.99
C GLY A 120 1.90 11.31 2.87
N GLY A 121 2.69 10.28 2.56
CA GLY A 121 3.73 10.31 1.54
C GLY A 121 4.98 11.08 1.97
N ALA A 122 5.81 11.38 0.97
CA ALA A 122 7.04 12.14 1.11
C ALA A 122 7.28 12.99 -0.15
N TYR A 123 8.01 14.09 0.00
CA TYR A 123 8.39 14.91 -1.15
C TYR A 123 9.34 14.16 -2.09
N SER A 124 10.19 13.31 -1.54
CA SER A 124 11.01 12.38 -2.32
C SER A 124 11.26 11.09 -1.56
N VAL A 125 11.23 9.97 -2.27
CA VAL A 125 11.69 8.66 -1.80
C VAL A 125 12.60 8.05 -2.87
N ILE A 126 13.79 7.65 -2.47
CA ILE A 126 14.75 6.91 -3.28
C ILE A 126 15.00 5.56 -2.60
N LEU A 127 14.77 4.48 -3.33
CA LEU A 127 15.03 3.11 -2.89
C LEU A 127 16.11 2.49 -3.77
N THR A 128 17.07 1.82 -3.13
CA THR A 128 18.04 0.97 -3.80
C THR A 128 18.03 -0.39 -3.10
N LEU A 129 17.53 -1.43 -3.78
CA LEU A 129 17.52 -2.80 -3.28
C LEU A 129 18.64 -3.59 -3.94
N GLN A 130 19.57 -4.09 -3.13
CA GLN A 130 20.73 -4.85 -3.59
C GLN A 130 20.74 -6.26 -3.00
N LEU A 131 21.09 -7.24 -3.82
CA LEU A 131 21.31 -8.63 -3.41
C LEU A 131 22.78 -9.00 -3.56
N PHE A 132 23.30 -9.73 -2.59
CA PHE A 132 24.68 -10.15 -2.51
C PHE A 132 24.79 -11.65 -2.23
N ASP A 133 25.84 -12.26 -2.77
CA ASP A 133 26.39 -13.48 -2.23
C ASP A 133 27.03 -13.16 -0.88
N LYS A 134 26.58 -13.82 0.18
CA LYS A 134 27.00 -13.51 1.54
C LYS A 134 28.47 -13.83 1.78
N ASP A 135 29.00 -14.88 1.14
CA ASP A 135 30.32 -15.42 1.44
C ASP A 135 31.44 -14.59 0.79
N ASN A 136 31.22 -14.05 -0.41
CA ASN A 136 32.21 -13.26 -1.16
C ASN A 136 31.81 -11.79 -1.39
N GLN A 137 30.59 -11.38 -0.99
CA GLN A 137 30.06 -10.02 -1.14
C GLN A 137 29.99 -9.56 -2.61
N ASP A 138 29.77 -10.48 -3.54
CA ASP A 138 29.52 -10.14 -4.93
C ASP A 138 28.06 -9.75 -5.15
N LEU A 139 27.85 -8.65 -5.89
CA LEU A 139 26.53 -8.16 -6.24
C LEU A 139 25.86 -9.14 -7.22
N LEU A 140 24.71 -9.67 -6.82
CA LEU A 140 23.89 -10.59 -7.62
C LEU A 140 22.86 -9.83 -8.46
N ALA A 141 22.23 -8.81 -7.86
CA ALA A 141 21.23 -7.97 -8.49
C ALA A 141 21.13 -6.62 -7.78
N SER A 142 20.69 -5.60 -8.50
CA SER A 142 20.33 -4.30 -7.93
C SER A 142 19.13 -3.75 -8.67
N GLU A 143 18.19 -3.16 -7.94
CA GLU A 143 17.11 -2.36 -8.52
C GLU A 143 17.07 -1.02 -7.80
N ASN A 144 16.58 0.01 -8.51
CA ASN A 144 16.45 1.35 -7.96
C ASN A 144 15.09 1.93 -8.33
N ILE A 145 14.50 2.70 -7.41
CA ILE A 145 13.26 3.44 -7.63
C ILE A 145 13.43 4.84 -7.05
N HIS A 146 13.04 5.86 -7.82
CA HIS A 146 12.94 7.23 -7.34
C HIS A 146 11.53 7.75 -7.64
N VAL A 147 10.84 8.22 -6.60
CA VAL A 147 9.53 8.86 -6.69
C VAL A 147 9.55 10.21 -5.96
N MET A 148 8.71 11.14 -6.41
CA MET A 148 8.58 12.49 -5.83
C MET A 148 7.10 12.90 -5.78
N GLY A 149 6.71 13.53 -4.67
CA GLY A 149 5.30 13.85 -4.39
C GLY A 149 4.41 12.61 -4.29
N GLU A 150 5.02 11.48 -3.93
CA GLU A 150 4.38 10.18 -3.67
C GLU A 150 5.11 9.56 -2.45
N GLY A 151 5.30 8.24 -2.38
CA GLY A 151 6.05 7.60 -1.29
C GLY A 151 5.18 7.02 -0.20
N GLU A 152 3.87 7.20 -0.33
CA GLU A 152 2.86 6.49 0.42
C GLU A 152 3.13 4.98 0.43
N PHE A 153 3.31 4.38 -0.75
CA PHE A 153 3.61 2.96 -0.89
C PHE A 153 4.54 2.74 -2.08
N THR A 154 5.78 2.36 -1.80
CA THR A 154 6.83 2.21 -2.82
C THR A 154 7.43 0.80 -2.75
N PRO A 155 6.90 -0.16 -3.50
CA PRO A 155 7.45 -1.50 -3.58
C PRO A 155 8.64 -1.54 -4.54
N ILE A 156 9.65 -2.36 -4.22
CA ILE A 156 10.84 -2.57 -5.06
C ILE A 156 11.18 -4.06 -5.14
N GLN A 157 11.63 -4.52 -6.30
CA GLN A 157 12.05 -5.91 -6.51
C GLN A 157 13.35 -5.92 -7.29
N ALA A 158 14.32 -6.70 -6.82
CA ALA A 158 15.57 -6.94 -7.52
C ALA A 158 15.70 -8.45 -7.78
N LYS A 159 16.17 -8.79 -8.99
CA LYS A 159 16.24 -10.17 -9.47
C LYS A 159 17.54 -10.38 -10.25
N SER A 160 18.29 -11.44 -9.95
CA SER A 160 19.55 -11.73 -10.63
C SER A 160 19.31 -12.45 -11.95
N ASP A 161 20.25 -12.26 -12.89
CA ASP A 161 20.33 -13.08 -14.12
C ASP A 161 21.19 -14.34 -13.92
N LYS A 162 21.88 -14.44 -12.79
CA LYS A 162 22.77 -15.56 -12.42
C LYS A 162 22.08 -16.49 -11.43
N GLY A 163 22.55 -17.73 -11.37
CA GLY A 163 22.13 -18.67 -10.33
C GLY A 163 22.43 -18.14 -8.93
N ALA A 164 21.49 -18.32 -8.01
CA ALA A 164 21.60 -17.94 -6.62
C ALA A 164 22.66 -18.81 -5.91
N PRO A 165 23.53 -18.20 -5.08
CA PRO A 165 24.36 -18.96 -4.16
C PRO A 165 23.49 -19.54 -3.03
N GLU A 166 24.06 -20.48 -2.26
CA GLU A 166 23.36 -21.05 -1.10
C GLU A 166 23.05 -19.99 -0.04
N ARG A 167 23.92 -18.98 0.12
CA ARG A 167 23.82 -17.97 1.18
C ARG A 167 23.73 -16.58 0.58
N MET A 168 22.62 -15.90 0.85
CA MET A 168 22.33 -14.59 0.27
C MET A 168 22.05 -13.55 1.34
N GLN A 169 22.34 -12.31 0.99
CA GLN A 169 22.05 -11.13 1.78
C GLN A 169 21.41 -10.06 0.90
N ALA A 170 20.39 -9.38 1.42
CA ALA A 170 19.78 -8.23 0.78
C ALA A 170 19.95 -6.99 1.66
N ALA A 171 20.14 -5.84 1.01
CA ALA A 171 20.14 -4.53 1.64
C ALA A 171 19.23 -3.58 0.86
N LEU A 172 18.25 -2.99 1.56
CA LEU A 172 17.37 -1.95 1.08
C LEU A 172 17.86 -0.63 1.64
N PHE A 173 18.44 0.21 0.79
CA PHE A 173 18.79 1.58 1.12
C PHE A 173 17.61 2.49 0.81
N VAL A 174 17.31 3.37 1.74
CA VAL A 174 16.18 4.28 1.66
C VAL A 174 16.67 5.68 1.95
N ALA A 175 16.39 6.61 1.06
CA ALA A 175 16.54 8.04 1.28
C ALA A 175 15.17 8.70 1.13
N TYR A 176 14.71 9.45 2.12
CA TYR A 176 13.40 10.11 2.04
C TYR A 176 13.39 11.50 2.66
N THR A 177 12.45 12.34 2.22
CA THR A 177 12.22 13.67 2.79
C THR A 177 10.73 13.95 2.95
N LYS A 178 10.26 14.15 4.19
CA LYS A 178 8.86 14.50 4.50
C LYS A 178 8.65 15.97 4.86
N THR A 179 9.71 16.67 5.28
CA THR A 179 9.60 18.03 5.81
C THR A 179 10.39 19.02 4.97
N VAL A 180 9.77 20.16 4.66
CA VAL A 180 10.43 21.25 3.94
C VAL A 180 11.60 21.76 4.77
N ASN A 181 12.70 22.14 4.10
CA ASN A 181 13.90 22.70 4.76
C ASN A 181 14.51 21.78 5.84
N SER A 182 14.27 20.47 5.76
CA SER A 182 14.87 19.48 6.63
C SER A 182 15.87 18.62 5.86
N PRO A 183 16.90 18.06 6.53
CA PRO A 183 17.77 17.07 5.90
C PRO A 183 17.00 15.87 5.38
N THR A 184 17.48 15.27 4.29
CA THR A 184 17.01 13.95 3.84
C THR A 184 17.44 12.92 4.89
N GLU A 185 16.53 12.02 5.25
CA GLU A 185 16.82 10.91 6.13
C GLU A 185 17.31 9.71 5.30
N HIS A 186 18.31 9.01 5.83
CA HIS A 186 18.93 7.87 5.17
C HIS A 186 18.92 6.67 6.11
N LEU A 187 18.47 5.52 5.63
CA LEU A 187 18.48 4.28 6.40
C LEU A 187 18.77 3.08 5.51
N VAL A 188 19.16 1.99 6.15
CA VAL A 188 19.32 0.68 5.50
C VAL A 188 18.53 -0.36 6.29
N VAL A 189 17.87 -1.27 5.57
CA VAL A 189 17.28 -2.49 6.12
C VAL A 189 17.98 -3.67 5.50
N THR A 190 18.36 -4.66 6.30
CA THR A 190 19.13 -5.82 5.84
C THR A 190 18.39 -7.12 6.16
N ARG A 191 18.53 -8.11 5.28
CA ARG A 191 17.98 -9.46 5.49
C ARG A 191 18.93 -10.51 4.93
N GLU A 192 18.93 -11.69 5.53
CA GLU A 192 19.76 -12.81 5.09
C GLU A 192 18.93 -14.09 5.01
N ILE A 193 19.29 -14.96 4.06
CA ILE A 193 18.79 -16.32 4.02
C ILE A 193 19.94 -17.32 3.87
N ASP A 194 19.77 -18.48 4.50
CA ASP A 194 20.62 -19.67 4.33
C ASP A 194 19.86 -20.79 3.58
N LYS A 195 18.61 -21.10 3.97
CA LYS A 195 17.69 -22.02 3.25
C LYS A 195 16.22 -21.63 3.49
N GLY A 196 15.40 -21.67 2.44
CA GLY A 196 13.95 -21.40 2.45
C GLY A 196 13.08 -22.64 2.70
N PRO A 197 11.73 -22.51 2.67
CA PRO A 197 10.79 -23.63 2.72
C PRO A 197 10.90 -24.53 1.46
N VAL A 198 10.11 -25.61 1.40
CA VAL A 198 10.11 -26.53 0.24
C VAL A 198 9.32 -25.95 -0.93
N ALA A 199 8.30 -25.16 -0.62
CA ALA A 199 7.40 -24.50 -1.55
C ALA A 199 6.75 -23.29 -0.85
N ASP A 200 5.98 -22.53 -1.61
CA ASP A 200 5.17 -21.44 -1.10
C ASP A 200 4.10 -21.93 -0.11
N PRO A 201 3.64 -21.06 0.80
CA PRO A 201 2.45 -21.33 1.58
C PRO A 201 1.25 -21.70 0.70
N GLU A 202 0.50 -22.72 1.09
CA GLU A 202 -0.79 -23.06 0.50
C GLU A 202 -1.90 -22.42 1.35
N ILE A 203 -2.75 -21.58 0.76
CA ILE A 203 -3.87 -20.94 1.48
C ILE A 203 -5.23 -21.42 1.00
N THR A 204 -6.17 -21.45 1.93
CA THR A 204 -7.61 -21.58 1.67
C THR A 204 -8.33 -20.25 1.88
N GLN A 205 -7.75 -19.36 2.69
CA GLN A 205 -8.17 -17.97 2.86
C GLN A 205 -6.93 -17.09 3.13
N PRO A 206 -6.88 -15.87 2.59
CA PRO A 206 -7.90 -15.21 1.79
C PRO A 206 -7.77 -15.53 0.28
N VAL A 207 -8.88 -15.84 -0.37
CA VAL A 207 -9.01 -16.11 -1.82
C VAL A 207 -10.24 -15.37 -2.36
N PRO A 208 -10.18 -14.76 -3.55
CA PRO A 208 -11.34 -14.08 -4.13
C PRO A 208 -12.39 -15.10 -4.60
N LYS A 209 -13.68 -14.73 -4.57
CA LYS A 209 -14.80 -15.50 -5.13
C LYS A 209 -14.68 -15.61 -6.65
N ASP A 210 -14.27 -14.53 -7.32
CA ASP A 210 -13.89 -14.51 -8.74
C ASP A 210 -12.37 -14.66 -8.88
N PRO A 211 -11.87 -15.76 -9.46
CA PRO A 211 -10.44 -15.95 -9.71
C PRO A 211 -9.79 -14.86 -10.58
N ASN A 212 -10.57 -14.13 -11.39
CA ASN A 212 -10.10 -13.05 -12.23
C ASN A 212 -10.07 -11.69 -11.53
N ALA A 213 -10.59 -11.60 -10.30
CA ALA A 213 -10.58 -10.36 -9.53
C ALA A 213 -9.16 -9.85 -9.32
N LYS A 214 -8.98 -8.54 -9.47
CA LYS A 214 -7.70 -7.85 -9.26
C LYS A 214 -7.41 -7.56 -7.79
N VAL A 215 -8.44 -7.62 -6.94
CA VAL A 215 -8.41 -7.34 -5.51
C VAL A 215 -9.29 -8.35 -4.78
N ILE A 216 -9.01 -8.60 -3.51
CA ILE A 216 -9.91 -9.27 -2.58
C ILE A 216 -10.71 -8.19 -1.86
N THR A 217 -12.02 -8.17 -2.04
CA THR A 217 -12.90 -7.14 -1.47
C THR A 217 -13.40 -7.57 -0.10
N ILE A 218 -13.13 -6.76 0.92
CA ILE A 218 -13.60 -6.99 2.29
C ILE A 218 -14.59 -5.87 2.66
N GLY A 219 -15.83 -6.25 2.98
CA GLY A 219 -16.83 -5.29 3.43
C GLY A 219 -16.73 -5.02 4.93
N LEU A 220 -16.36 -3.80 5.33
CA LEU A 220 -16.40 -3.34 6.73
C LEU A 220 -17.69 -2.56 7.04
N SER A 221 -18.08 -2.52 8.30
CA SER A 221 -19.19 -1.71 8.84
C SER A 221 -20.56 -1.96 8.18
N ARG A 222 -20.74 -3.11 7.50
CA ARG A 222 -21.99 -3.45 6.81
C ARG A 222 -22.90 -4.23 7.76
N GLY A 223 -23.90 -3.56 8.35
CA GLY A 223 -24.84 -4.20 9.28
C GLY A 223 -25.87 -5.12 8.59
N VAL A 224 -26.51 -4.66 7.51
CA VAL A 224 -27.61 -5.38 6.82
C VAL A 224 -27.59 -5.01 5.32
N GLY A 225 -27.73 -5.98 4.40
CA GLY A 225 -27.75 -5.73 2.95
C GLY A 225 -27.25 -6.92 2.10
N ASN A 226 -27.22 -6.75 0.77
CA ASN A 226 -26.68 -7.74 -0.17
C ASN A 226 -25.18 -7.98 0.10
N ARG A 227 -24.79 -9.26 0.22
CA ARG A 227 -23.46 -9.73 0.65
C ARG A 227 -22.66 -10.34 -0.49
N ASP A 228 -23.25 -10.42 -1.69
CA ASP A 228 -22.67 -11.14 -2.81
C ASP A 228 -21.61 -10.32 -3.57
N ASN A 229 -21.54 -9.00 -3.33
CA ASN A 229 -20.59 -8.10 -3.99
C ASN A 229 -19.20 -8.00 -3.31
N VAL A 230 -18.95 -8.78 -2.25
CA VAL A 230 -17.64 -8.81 -1.56
C VAL A 230 -17.17 -10.25 -1.38
N ASP A 231 -15.86 -10.45 -1.27
CA ASP A 231 -15.26 -11.76 -1.04
C ASP A 231 -15.43 -12.18 0.42
N TYR A 232 -15.18 -11.24 1.33
CA TYR A 232 -15.29 -11.45 2.77
C TYR A 232 -16.15 -10.38 3.43
N TRP A 233 -16.90 -10.79 4.45
CA TRP A 233 -17.75 -9.93 5.25
C TRP A 233 -17.71 -10.36 6.71
N PHE A 234 -17.72 -9.37 7.60
CA PHE A 234 -17.77 -9.56 9.04
C PHE A 234 -18.97 -8.80 9.61
N ASN A 235 -19.78 -9.48 10.42
CA ASN A 235 -20.88 -8.92 11.18
C ASN A 235 -20.36 -8.02 12.30
N GLN A 236 -20.10 -6.77 11.98
CA GLN A 236 -19.62 -5.78 12.94
C GLN A 236 -20.74 -5.13 13.76
N GLN A 237 -22.01 -5.48 13.46
CA GLN A 237 -23.26 -5.07 14.14
C GLN A 237 -23.55 -3.56 14.24
N LEU A 238 -22.52 -2.72 14.19
CA LEU A 238 -22.58 -1.27 14.22
C LEU A 238 -22.06 -0.73 12.89
N TRP A 239 -22.73 0.30 12.37
CA TRP A 239 -22.36 0.93 11.10
C TRP A 239 -21.11 1.83 11.21
N ASP A 240 -20.53 1.97 12.40
CA ASP A 240 -19.33 2.75 12.70
C ASP A 240 -18.11 1.88 13.05
N ASP A 241 -18.27 0.56 13.14
CA ASP A 241 -17.16 -0.34 13.44
C ASP A 241 -16.36 -0.61 12.16
N LYS A 242 -15.25 0.12 12.00
CA LYS A 242 -14.28 -0.01 10.92
C LYS A 242 -13.15 -0.99 11.24
N THR A 243 -13.35 -1.92 12.17
CA THR A 243 -12.29 -2.86 12.55
C THR A 243 -11.84 -3.69 11.34
N VAL A 244 -10.56 -3.60 11.02
CA VAL A 244 -9.90 -4.32 9.94
C VAL A 244 -9.74 -5.77 10.36
N MET A 245 -10.36 -6.65 9.58
CA MET A 245 -10.31 -8.09 9.80
C MET A 245 -9.82 -8.77 8.53
N VAL A 246 -8.80 -9.61 8.65
CA VAL A 246 -8.22 -10.37 7.54
C VAL A 246 -8.28 -11.86 7.88
N PRO A 247 -8.96 -12.69 7.08
CA PRO A 247 -8.92 -14.12 7.30
C PRO A 247 -7.59 -14.70 6.78
N LEU A 248 -7.05 -15.67 7.51
CA LEU A 248 -5.82 -16.37 7.14
C LEU A 248 -5.93 -17.84 7.53
N ALA A 249 -6.03 -18.72 6.55
CA ALA A 249 -6.10 -20.16 6.79
C ALA A 249 -5.35 -20.93 5.72
N GLY A 250 -4.51 -21.89 6.11
CA GLY A 250 -3.62 -22.59 5.20
C GLY A 250 -2.52 -23.36 5.91
N LYS A 251 -1.45 -23.67 5.17
CA LYS A 251 -0.28 -24.39 5.64
C LYS A 251 0.99 -23.98 4.89
N VAL A 252 2.14 -24.31 5.45
CA VAL A 252 3.45 -24.22 4.77
C VAL A 252 4.35 -25.37 5.21
N THR A 253 5.10 -25.94 4.28
CA THR A 253 5.99 -27.10 4.53
C THR A 253 7.46 -26.72 4.40
N PHE A 254 8.25 -27.05 5.41
CA PHE A 254 9.69 -26.77 5.49
C PHE A 254 10.54 -28.00 5.17
N GLN A 255 11.81 -27.78 4.83
CA GLN A 255 12.72 -28.86 4.40
C GLN A 255 13.12 -29.83 5.52
N SER A 256 12.92 -29.45 6.79
CA SER A 256 13.22 -30.30 7.93
C SER A 256 12.23 -30.07 9.08
N PRO A 257 12.11 -31.02 10.02
CA PRO A 257 11.11 -30.95 11.07
C PRO A 257 11.21 -29.65 11.89
N ILE A 258 10.07 -29.08 12.22
CA ILE A 258 9.94 -27.86 13.01
C ILE A 258 10.33 -28.16 14.47
N ILE A 259 11.08 -27.24 15.10
CA ILE A 259 11.44 -27.37 16.52
C ILE A 259 10.20 -27.13 17.39
N GLN A 260 9.86 -28.11 18.24
CA GLN A 260 8.73 -28.06 19.17
C GLN A 260 9.19 -28.04 20.65
N PRO A 261 8.38 -27.47 21.58
CA PRO A 261 7.12 -26.75 21.33
C PRO A 261 7.37 -25.42 20.60
N LEU A 262 6.36 -24.90 19.90
CA LEU A 262 6.41 -23.54 19.36
C LEU A 262 6.39 -22.55 20.52
N VAL A 263 7.43 -21.72 20.61
CA VAL A 263 7.60 -20.68 21.62
C VAL A 263 7.77 -19.35 20.90
N PRO A 264 6.76 -18.46 20.98
CA PRO A 264 6.81 -17.11 20.40
C PRO A 264 8.12 -16.41 20.73
N LYS A 265 8.70 -15.75 19.71
CA LYS A 265 9.94 -14.97 19.81
C LYS A 265 11.20 -15.79 20.18
N GLN A 266 11.13 -17.12 20.19
CA GLN A 266 12.31 -17.98 20.43
C GLN A 266 12.62 -18.89 19.24
N ASN A 267 11.60 -19.61 18.77
CA ASN A 267 11.69 -20.50 17.61
C ASN A 267 10.61 -20.24 16.56
N ILE A 268 9.70 -19.29 16.80
CA ILE A 268 8.75 -18.78 15.82
C ILE A 268 8.52 -17.27 15.98
N TYR A 269 8.63 -16.53 14.87
CA TYR A 269 8.20 -15.14 14.73
C TYR A 269 7.12 -15.06 13.65
N ILE A 270 6.02 -14.38 13.97
CA ILE A 270 4.94 -14.08 13.02
C ILE A 270 4.86 -12.57 12.96
N ASN A 271 5.25 -11.99 11.82
CA ASN A 271 5.15 -10.56 11.58
C ASN A 271 3.99 -10.35 10.61
N LEU A 272 2.94 -9.69 11.09
CA LEU A 272 1.75 -9.40 10.29
C LEU A 272 1.67 -7.91 10.07
N ALA A 273 1.38 -7.48 8.85
CA ALA A 273 1.19 -6.07 8.59
C ALA A 273 0.15 -5.82 7.50
N VAL A 274 -0.48 -4.66 7.62
CA VAL A 274 -1.30 -4.07 6.56
C VAL A 274 -0.72 -2.71 6.20
N ALA A 275 -0.43 -2.49 4.92
CA ALA A 275 0.09 -1.24 4.39
C ALA A 275 -0.96 -0.61 3.48
N MET A 276 -1.23 0.68 3.66
CA MET A 276 -2.05 1.41 2.71
C MET A 276 -1.27 1.69 1.42
N ALA A 277 -1.92 1.63 0.26
CA ALA A 277 -1.38 2.20 -0.97
C ALA A 277 -1.15 3.72 -0.85
N THR A 278 -1.90 4.38 0.05
CA THR A 278 -1.79 5.79 0.45
C THR A 278 -0.91 6.00 1.71
N GLY A 279 -0.22 4.95 2.13
CA GLY A 279 0.93 4.99 3.03
C GLY A 279 0.67 4.93 4.50
N GLY A 280 1.66 4.39 5.22
CA GLY A 280 1.53 3.89 6.58
C GLY A 280 1.41 2.38 6.61
N LEU A 281 2.13 1.77 7.57
CA LEU A 281 2.10 0.36 7.90
C LEU A 281 1.54 0.20 9.31
N LYS A 282 0.54 -0.66 9.51
CA LYS A 282 0.22 -1.15 10.84
C LYS A 282 0.84 -2.51 11.02
N VAL A 283 1.83 -2.55 11.90
CA VAL A 283 2.54 -3.76 12.28
C VAL A 283 1.81 -4.38 13.46
N ASP A 284 1.54 -5.66 13.31
CA ASP A 284 0.99 -6.58 14.29
C ASP A 284 -0.44 -6.28 14.77
N PRO A 285 -1.34 -7.28 14.79
CA PRO A 285 -2.61 -7.15 15.50
C PRO A 285 -2.38 -6.86 16.98
N GLU A 286 -3.34 -6.19 17.64
CA GLU A 286 -3.20 -5.64 19.00
C GLU A 286 -2.79 -6.69 20.06
N ASP A 287 -3.00 -7.98 19.80
CA ASP A 287 -2.61 -9.09 20.67
C ASP A 287 -2.14 -10.32 19.85
N VAL A 288 -1.00 -10.21 19.17
CA VAL A 288 -0.40 -11.35 18.41
C VAL A 288 -0.18 -12.57 19.31
N GLU A 289 0.32 -12.37 20.52
CA GLU A 289 0.69 -13.43 21.45
C GLU A 289 -0.50 -14.33 21.81
N ASN A 290 -1.68 -13.77 22.07
CA ASN A 290 -2.85 -14.57 22.44
C ASN A 290 -3.83 -14.79 21.29
N GLN A 291 -3.88 -13.92 20.27
CA GLN A 291 -4.89 -14.04 19.20
C GLN A 291 -4.37 -14.67 17.91
N VAL A 292 -3.05 -14.69 17.69
CA VAL A 292 -2.45 -15.21 16.46
C VAL A 292 -1.65 -16.48 16.71
N TYR A 293 -0.62 -16.45 17.56
CA TYR A 293 0.28 -17.58 17.78
C TYR A 293 -0.44 -18.91 18.12
N PRO A 294 -1.50 -18.95 18.96
CA PRO A 294 -2.18 -20.21 19.27
C PRO A 294 -2.83 -20.91 18.09
N TYR A 295 -3.02 -20.19 16.97
CA TYR A 295 -3.60 -20.73 15.74
C TYR A 295 -2.56 -21.18 14.72
N PHE A 296 -1.27 -21.07 15.05
CA PHE A 296 -0.15 -21.66 14.31
C PHE A 296 0.30 -22.93 15.02
N THR A 297 0.13 -24.09 14.36
CA THR A 297 0.38 -25.40 14.96
C THR A 297 1.17 -26.29 14.01
N VAL A 298 2.01 -27.18 14.53
CA VAL A 298 2.69 -28.18 13.69
C VAL A 298 1.70 -29.29 13.37
N ASP A 299 1.62 -29.71 12.11
CA ASP A 299 0.77 -30.82 11.69
C ASP A 299 1.21 -32.10 12.43
N PRO A 300 0.32 -32.77 13.18
CA PRO A 300 0.68 -33.99 13.91
C PRO A 300 1.03 -35.17 12.98
N SER A 301 0.62 -35.13 11.71
CA SER A 301 0.91 -36.14 10.69
C SER A 301 2.17 -35.84 9.88
N ASP A 302 2.63 -34.59 9.87
CA ASP A 302 3.85 -34.16 9.18
C ASP A 302 4.59 -33.09 10.01
N PRO A 303 5.67 -33.46 10.73
CA PRO A 303 6.37 -32.52 11.60
C PRO A 303 7.14 -31.42 10.84
N CYS A 304 7.20 -31.47 9.51
CA CYS A 304 7.74 -30.43 8.66
C CYS A 304 6.70 -29.35 8.28
N THR A 305 5.41 -29.58 8.55
CA THR A 305 4.32 -28.70 8.10
C THR A 305 3.77 -27.87 9.26
N LEU A 306 3.66 -26.56 9.03
CA LEU A 306 3.00 -25.59 9.90
C LEU A 306 1.61 -25.28 9.35
N LEU A 307 0.59 -25.47 10.18
CA LEU A 307 -0.80 -25.12 9.91
C LEU A 307 -1.13 -23.77 10.54
N PHE A 308 -1.89 -22.93 9.85
CA PHE A 308 -2.46 -21.70 10.40
C PHE A 308 -3.96 -21.63 10.11
N ASN A 309 -4.77 -21.28 11.11
CA ASN A 309 -6.23 -21.37 10.98
C ASN A 309 -6.98 -20.22 11.70
N LYS A 310 -7.16 -19.12 10.98
CA LYS A 310 -7.92 -17.92 11.36
C LYS A 310 -8.93 -17.52 10.26
N PRO A 311 -9.95 -18.35 9.99
CA PRO A 311 -10.84 -18.17 8.85
C PRO A 311 -11.91 -17.11 9.11
N ALA A 312 -12.46 -16.57 8.02
CA ALA A 312 -13.74 -15.87 7.97
C ALA A 312 -14.91 -16.85 8.18
N PRO A 313 -16.14 -16.35 8.42
CA PRO A 313 -17.32 -17.19 8.52
C PRO A 313 -17.52 -18.03 7.26
N THR A 314 -17.88 -19.30 7.43
CA THR A 314 -18.20 -20.20 6.30
C THR A 314 -19.63 -20.00 5.77
N ASP A 315 -20.52 -19.44 6.59
CA ASP A 315 -21.88 -19.10 6.19
C ASP A 315 -22.01 -17.56 6.06
N PRO A 316 -22.26 -17.03 4.85
CA PRO A 316 -22.45 -15.60 4.64
C PRO A 316 -23.70 -15.05 5.34
N LYS A 317 -24.58 -15.89 5.91
CA LYS A 317 -25.73 -15.51 6.76
C LYS A 317 -25.44 -15.59 8.26
N SER A 318 -24.27 -16.09 8.65
CA SER A 318 -23.87 -16.23 10.05
C SER A 318 -23.84 -14.88 10.76
N THR A 319 -24.21 -14.88 12.04
CA THR A 319 -23.96 -13.75 12.95
C THR A 319 -22.60 -13.86 13.63
N ASP A 320 -21.92 -14.99 13.50
CA ASP A 320 -20.55 -15.26 13.94
C ASP A 320 -19.55 -14.72 12.91
N ASN A 321 -18.52 -14.01 13.38
CA ASN A 321 -17.43 -13.45 12.58
C ASN A 321 -16.32 -14.45 12.27
N GLY A 322 -16.46 -15.71 12.70
CA GLY A 322 -15.40 -16.69 12.57
C GLY A 322 -14.24 -16.32 13.50
N ASN A 323 -13.01 -16.45 13.03
CA ASN A 323 -11.82 -16.12 13.82
C ASN A 323 -10.73 -15.44 12.98
N PRO A 324 -11.02 -14.29 12.32
CA PRO A 324 -10.04 -13.57 11.51
C PRO A 324 -8.92 -12.95 12.37
N ILE A 325 -7.86 -12.51 11.71
CA ILE A 325 -6.85 -11.62 12.32
C ILE A 325 -7.46 -10.22 12.44
N VAL A 326 -7.35 -9.60 13.61
CA VAL A 326 -7.93 -8.29 13.91
C VAL A 326 -6.84 -7.23 14.03
N PHE A 327 -6.78 -6.30 13.08
CA PHE A 327 -5.80 -5.20 13.05
C PHE A 327 -6.33 -3.91 13.71
N GLY A 328 -7.45 -3.95 14.44
CA GLY A 328 -8.08 -2.76 15.02
C GLY A 328 -8.78 -1.87 13.97
N LYS A 329 -9.18 -0.65 14.33
CA LYS A 329 -9.94 0.24 13.45
C LYS A 329 -9.14 0.70 12.23
N ALA A 330 -9.77 0.72 11.05
CA ALA A 330 -9.22 1.29 9.84
C ALA A 330 -9.14 2.82 9.96
N PRO A 331 -7.96 3.43 9.77
CA PRO A 331 -7.83 4.88 9.72
C PRO A 331 -7.97 5.49 8.33
N TRP A 332 -8.02 4.66 7.29
CA TRP A 332 -8.07 5.13 5.92
C TRP A 332 -9.48 5.44 5.45
N SER A 333 -9.54 6.31 4.44
CA SER A 333 -10.72 6.49 3.61
C SER A 333 -11.02 5.21 2.81
N THR A 334 -12.25 5.11 2.34
CA THR A 334 -12.66 4.01 1.46
C THR A 334 -11.86 3.83 0.21
N ASP A 335 -11.99 2.62 -0.36
CA ASP A 335 -11.42 2.20 -1.63
C ASP A 335 -9.89 2.28 -1.62
N THR A 336 -9.34 2.36 -0.41
CA THR A 336 -7.93 2.23 -0.15
C THR A 336 -7.56 0.78 -0.40
N ILE A 337 -6.72 0.61 -1.43
CA ILE A 337 -6.03 -0.65 -1.66
C ILE A 337 -5.06 -0.85 -0.50
N VAL A 338 -5.20 -1.97 0.19
CA VAL A 338 -4.39 -2.35 1.33
C VAL A 338 -3.61 -3.60 0.97
N TYR A 339 -2.30 -3.53 1.20
CA TYR A 339 -1.39 -4.63 1.00
C TYR A 339 -1.20 -5.35 2.32
N PHE A 340 -1.44 -6.66 2.31
CA PHE A 340 -1.21 -7.51 3.46
C PHE A 340 0.15 -8.19 3.36
N TYR A 341 0.81 -8.33 4.51
CA TYR A 341 2.07 -9.03 4.65
C TYR A 341 1.99 -9.95 5.85
N CYS A 342 2.33 -11.21 5.64
CA CYS A 342 2.52 -12.20 6.69
C CYS A 342 3.88 -12.84 6.47
N ASN A 343 4.82 -12.56 7.35
CA ASN A 343 6.09 -13.25 7.39
C ASN A 343 6.11 -14.25 8.55
N ILE A 344 6.43 -15.50 8.21
CA ILE A 344 6.57 -16.62 9.13
C ILE A 344 8.05 -16.97 9.20
N SER A 345 8.72 -16.63 10.30
CA SER A 345 10.10 -17.06 10.56
C SER A 345 10.09 -18.19 11.57
N ILE A 346 10.63 -19.36 11.22
CA ILE A 346 10.63 -20.54 12.10
C ILE A 346 12.01 -21.23 12.18
N LYS A 347 12.33 -21.82 13.33
CA LYS A 347 13.50 -22.71 13.46
C LYS A 347 13.12 -24.15 13.17
N THR A 348 13.93 -24.81 12.38
CA THR A 348 13.82 -26.23 12.05
C THR A 348 15.04 -26.98 12.56
N GLN A 349 14.97 -28.30 12.66
CA GLN A 349 16.07 -29.12 13.19
C GLN A 349 17.39 -28.91 12.43
N ASN A 350 17.33 -28.58 11.14
CA ASN A 350 18.51 -28.35 10.30
C ASN A 350 18.85 -26.87 10.08
N SER A 351 18.08 -25.91 10.62
CA SER A 351 18.36 -24.48 10.42
C SER A 351 19.44 -23.94 11.37
N GLY A 352 19.92 -24.74 12.32
CA GLY A 352 20.93 -24.33 13.29
C GLY A 352 20.46 -23.14 14.14
N THR A 353 21.20 -22.03 14.11
CA THR A 353 20.83 -20.80 14.81
C THR A 353 19.89 -19.89 14.01
N PHE A 354 19.66 -20.20 12.72
CA PHE A 354 18.93 -19.34 11.80
C PHE A 354 17.44 -19.67 11.74
N PHE A 355 16.66 -18.69 11.29
CA PHE A 355 15.26 -18.85 10.95
C PHE A 355 15.10 -19.11 9.45
N VAL A 356 14.22 -20.05 9.11
CA VAL A 356 13.70 -20.25 7.77
C VAL A 356 12.44 -19.40 7.62
N ASN A 357 12.28 -18.71 6.49
CA ASN A 357 11.20 -17.76 6.27
C ASN A 357 10.24 -18.25 5.21
N ALA A 358 8.95 -18.15 5.48
CA ALA A 358 7.90 -18.22 4.47
C ALA A 358 7.07 -16.93 4.51
N ASN A 359 6.50 -16.52 3.38
CA ASN A 359 5.80 -15.27 3.26
C ASN A 359 4.46 -15.46 2.53
N ILE A 360 3.46 -14.69 2.94
CA ILE A 360 2.20 -14.48 2.21
C ILE A 360 2.07 -12.97 2.07
N GLN A 361 1.98 -12.46 0.86
CA GLN A 361 1.92 -11.03 0.65
C GLN A 361 1.03 -10.61 -0.50
N SER A 362 0.40 -9.46 -0.35
CA SER A 362 -0.34 -8.84 -1.44
C SER A 362 0.60 -8.34 -2.54
N SER A 363 0.21 -8.57 -3.79
CA SER A 363 0.94 -8.11 -4.98
C SER A 363 -0.02 -7.78 -6.11
N ASP A 364 0.27 -6.71 -6.85
CA ASP A 364 -0.40 -6.40 -8.12
C ASP A 364 -0.01 -7.39 -9.24
N PHE A 365 1.07 -8.14 -9.04
CA PHE A 365 1.60 -9.09 -9.99
C PHE A 365 1.22 -10.53 -9.59
N PRO A 366 0.99 -11.41 -10.56
CA PRO A 366 0.79 -12.83 -10.27
C PRO A 366 2.04 -13.43 -9.62
N ASP A 367 1.82 -14.50 -8.86
CA ASP A 367 2.89 -15.35 -8.42
C ASP A 367 3.46 -16.13 -9.61
N TRP A 368 4.74 -15.94 -9.89
CA TRP A 368 5.42 -16.67 -10.96
C TRP A 368 6.24 -17.84 -10.43
N ASP A 369 6.28 -18.03 -9.11
CA ASP A 369 7.27 -18.86 -8.47
C ASP A 369 6.77 -19.62 -7.23
N PRO A 370 6.08 -20.76 -7.43
CA PRO A 370 5.51 -21.53 -6.32
C PRO A 370 6.54 -22.16 -5.37
N LEU A 371 7.85 -21.94 -5.56
CA LEU A 371 8.93 -22.60 -4.81
C LEU A 371 9.84 -21.64 -4.04
N ASP A 372 9.62 -20.33 -4.14
CA ASP A 372 10.50 -19.34 -3.52
C ASP A 372 10.17 -19.11 -2.03
N GLY A 373 9.08 -19.70 -1.54
CA GLY A 373 8.60 -19.58 -0.18
C GLY A 373 7.72 -18.35 0.06
N THR A 374 7.28 -17.67 -0.99
CA THR A 374 6.53 -16.42 -0.93
C THR A 374 5.30 -16.47 -1.84
N LEU A 375 4.16 -16.77 -1.23
CA LEU A 375 2.89 -16.72 -1.92
C LEU A 375 2.45 -15.28 -2.18
N TYR A 376 2.12 -14.95 -3.44
CA TYR A 376 1.43 -13.69 -3.77
C TYR A 376 -0.09 -13.87 -3.73
N ILE A 377 -0.75 -13.01 -2.96
CA ILE A 377 -2.21 -12.86 -2.94
C ILE A 377 -2.61 -11.53 -3.58
N ARG A 378 -3.89 -11.37 -3.93
CA ARG A 378 -4.38 -10.08 -4.40
C ARG A 378 -4.36 -9.04 -3.25
N PRO A 379 -4.17 -7.75 -3.53
CA PRO A 379 -4.38 -6.69 -2.55
C PRO A 379 -5.82 -6.68 -2.05
N PHE A 380 -6.05 -6.16 -0.85
CA PHE A 380 -7.38 -5.95 -0.31
C PHE A 380 -7.97 -4.63 -0.78
N ASN A 381 -9.27 -4.62 -1.04
CA ASN A 381 -10.03 -3.39 -1.16
C ASN A 381 -11.08 -3.31 -0.05
N PHE A 382 -10.97 -2.26 0.78
CA PHE A 382 -11.94 -1.95 1.82
C PHE A 382 -12.88 -0.84 1.34
N THR A 383 -14.18 -1.13 1.22
CA THR A 383 -15.14 -0.31 0.43
C THR A 383 -16.25 0.32 1.29
N TRP A 384 -16.40 1.66 1.27
CA TRP A 384 -17.43 2.48 1.94
C TRP A 384 -17.49 4.03 1.61
N HIS A 385 -18.62 4.66 1.21
CA HIS A 385 -18.88 6.15 1.30
C HIS A 385 -18.28 7.14 0.29
N CYS A 386 -19.12 8.07 -0.21
CA CYS A 386 -18.64 9.36 -0.76
C CYS A 386 -19.63 10.54 -0.65
N LEU A 387 -20.94 10.30 -0.77
CA LEU A 387 -21.97 11.34 -0.74
C LEU A 387 -22.68 11.37 0.61
N ALA A 388 -22.94 12.55 1.17
CA ALA A 388 -23.63 12.65 2.47
C ALA A 388 -24.98 11.92 2.46
N LYS A 389 -25.30 11.23 3.56
CA LYS A 389 -26.61 10.60 3.77
C LYS A 389 -27.73 11.59 3.50
N GLY A 390 -28.79 11.11 2.85
CA GLY A 390 -29.92 11.93 2.43
C GLY A 390 -29.73 12.59 1.06
N SER A 391 -28.56 12.47 0.42
CA SER A 391 -28.37 12.86 -0.98
C SER A 391 -29.42 12.19 -1.86
N ARG A 392 -30.08 12.99 -2.71
CA ARG A 392 -31.19 12.64 -3.58
C ARG A 392 -30.63 12.17 -4.91
N ILE A 393 -30.79 10.88 -5.21
CA ILE A 393 -30.38 10.28 -6.47
C ILE A 393 -31.54 10.31 -7.45
N THR A 394 -31.29 10.79 -8.66
CA THR A 394 -32.26 10.79 -9.75
C THR A 394 -32.41 9.39 -10.32
N LEU A 395 -33.61 8.82 -10.21
CA LEU A 395 -33.99 7.56 -10.80
C LEU A 395 -34.27 7.70 -12.30
N ALA A 396 -34.25 6.58 -13.03
CA ALA A 396 -34.51 6.56 -14.47
C ALA A 396 -35.91 7.05 -14.86
N ASP A 397 -36.87 7.02 -13.94
CA ASP A 397 -38.23 7.55 -14.15
C ASP A 397 -38.36 9.05 -13.79
N GLY A 398 -37.25 9.70 -13.44
CA GLY A 398 -37.19 11.11 -13.09
C GLY A 398 -37.59 11.43 -11.64
N ARG A 399 -38.00 10.43 -10.84
CA ARG A 399 -38.16 10.62 -9.39
C ARG A 399 -36.80 10.70 -8.72
N GLU A 400 -36.79 11.16 -7.48
CA GLU A 400 -35.62 11.13 -6.62
C GLU A 400 -35.85 10.20 -5.43
N ALA A 401 -34.80 9.51 -5.01
CA ALA A 401 -34.76 8.69 -3.80
C ALA A 401 -33.55 9.08 -2.94
N ALA A 402 -33.64 8.89 -1.62
CA ALA A 402 -32.46 9.08 -0.78
C ALA A 402 -31.46 7.97 -1.09
N ILE A 403 -30.17 8.30 -1.16
CA ILE A 403 -29.12 7.37 -1.58
C ILE A 403 -29.05 6.12 -0.70
N GLU A 404 -29.35 6.25 0.60
CA GLU A 404 -29.38 5.13 1.55
C GLU A 404 -30.57 4.18 1.38
N GLU A 405 -31.58 4.55 0.59
CA GLU A 405 -32.77 3.73 0.32
C GLU A 405 -32.60 2.82 -0.91
N LEU A 406 -31.53 3.01 -1.68
CA LEU A 406 -31.25 2.24 -2.88
C LEU A 406 -30.48 0.98 -2.52
N SER A 407 -30.94 -0.19 -2.95
CA SER A 407 -30.27 -1.46 -2.65
C SER A 407 -30.52 -2.52 -3.72
N GLY A 408 -29.93 -2.32 -4.89
CA GLY A 408 -29.89 -3.34 -5.94
C GLY A 408 -31.16 -3.44 -6.80
N GLY A 409 -31.01 -3.22 -8.11
CA GLY A 409 -32.06 -3.42 -9.11
C GLY A 409 -32.87 -2.18 -9.47
N GLU A 410 -32.86 -1.11 -8.68
CA GLU A 410 -33.39 0.19 -9.09
C GLU A 410 -32.56 0.78 -10.23
N GLU A 411 -33.20 1.41 -11.22
CA GLU A 411 -32.48 2.10 -12.31
C GLU A 411 -32.30 3.58 -11.97
N VAL A 412 -31.05 4.06 -12.07
CA VAL A 412 -30.68 5.47 -11.90
C VAL A 412 -30.38 6.11 -13.24
N LEU A 413 -30.58 7.43 -13.32
CA LEU A 413 -30.22 8.23 -14.48
C LEU A 413 -28.71 8.52 -14.46
N VAL A 414 -28.01 8.16 -15.52
CA VAL A 414 -26.54 8.28 -15.60
C VAL A 414 -26.06 9.34 -16.59
N SER A 415 -26.91 9.82 -17.48
CA SER A 415 -26.55 10.91 -18.40
C SER A 415 -27.71 11.88 -18.62
N ALA A 416 -27.39 13.12 -18.99
CA ALA A 416 -28.40 14.11 -19.38
C ALA A 416 -29.20 13.69 -20.63
N ASN A 417 -28.70 12.72 -21.41
CA ASN A 417 -29.36 12.19 -22.60
C ASN A 417 -30.42 11.12 -22.27
N GLY A 418 -30.61 10.76 -20.99
CA GLY A 418 -31.61 9.77 -20.58
C GLY A 418 -31.03 8.36 -20.38
N ASP A 419 -29.71 8.17 -20.46
CA ASP A 419 -29.12 6.86 -20.22
C ASP A 419 -29.33 6.43 -18.78
N LYS A 420 -29.46 5.12 -18.57
CA LYS A 420 -29.76 4.53 -17.26
C LYS A 420 -28.99 3.26 -17.01
N LEU A 421 -28.69 3.01 -15.74
CA LEU A 421 -28.07 1.78 -15.26
C LEU A 421 -28.75 1.32 -13.97
N ALA A 422 -28.77 0.02 -13.74
CA ALA A 422 -29.26 -0.53 -12.48
C ALA A 422 -28.22 -0.32 -11.37
N VAL A 423 -28.68 -0.07 -10.14
CA VAL A 423 -27.84 -0.15 -8.95
C VAL A 423 -27.46 -1.62 -8.77
N GLY A 424 -26.15 -1.91 -8.78
CA GLY A 424 -25.61 -3.23 -8.48
C GLY A 424 -25.37 -3.41 -6.98
N ALA A 425 -24.87 -2.36 -6.31
CA ALA A 425 -24.61 -2.37 -4.88
C ALA A 425 -24.62 -0.95 -4.28
N THR A 426 -24.76 -0.89 -2.95
CA THR A 426 -24.76 0.36 -2.17
C THR A 426 -23.73 0.25 -1.06
N TYR A 427 -22.84 1.25 -0.97
CA TYR A 427 -21.70 1.29 -0.07
C TYR A 427 -21.94 2.38 0.99
N VAL A 428 -22.10 2.02 2.26
CA VAL A 428 -22.55 2.90 3.36
C VAL A 428 -21.62 2.85 4.56
N GLY A 429 -21.64 3.90 5.39
CA GLY A 429 -21.04 3.98 6.74
C GLY A 429 -20.53 5.38 7.09
N LYS A 430 -19.69 5.48 8.13
CA LYS A 430 -19.31 6.73 8.78
C LYS A 430 -18.12 7.49 8.16
N HIS A 431 -18.33 8.78 7.88
CA HIS A 431 -17.30 9.80 7.62
C HIS A 431 -17.15 10.69 8.85
N ASP A 432 -15.91 11.00 9.21
CA ASP A 432 -15.54 11.85 10.34
C ASP A 432 -14.35 12.70 9.90
N GLY A 433 -14.54 14.01 9.78
CA GLY A 433 -13.54 14.96 9.29
C GLY A 433 -13.97 15.69 8.02
N PRO A 434 -13.01 16.26 7.25
CA PRO A 434 -13.30 17.21 6.19
C PRO A 434 -14.11 16.58 5.04
N ALA A 435 -15.10 17.32 4.56
CA ALA A 435 -15.89 17.05 3.39
C ALA A 435 -16.06 18.36 2.59
N TYR A 436 -16.49 18.26 1.34
CA TYR A 436 -16.72 19.42 0.49
C TYR A 436 -18.20 19.64 0.29
N LYS A 437 -18.66 20.84 0.62
CA LYS A 437 -20.00 21.33 0.33
C LYS A 437 -19.96 22.19 -0.93
N LEU A 438 -20.63 21.72 -1.98
CA LEU A 438 -20.80 22.44 -3.24
C LEU A 438 -22.16 23.12 -3.24
N VAL A 439 -22.19 24.39 -3.64
CA VAL A 439 -23.44 25.14 -3.85
C VAL A 439 -23.40 25.76 -5.23
N THR A 440 -24.36 25.44 -6.09
CA THR A 440 -24.50 26.05 -7.42
C THR A 440 -25.25 27.40 -7.33
N GLU A 441 -25.05 28.29 -8.31
CA GLU A 441 -25.82 29.54 -8.41
C GLU A 441 -27.34 29.29 -8.57
N ASN A 442 -27.73 28.09 -9.02
CA ASN A 442 -29.12 27.66 -9.14
C ASN A 442 -29.69 27.11 -7.83
N GLY A 443 -28.88 27.02 -6.77
CA GLY A 443 -29.29 26.60 -5.43
C GLY A 443 -29.22 25.09 -5.17
N GLU A 444 -28.61 24.31 -6.07
CA GLU A 444 -28.31 22.90 -5.79
C GLU A 444 -27.18 22.82 -4.77
N GLU A 445 -27.32 21.89 -3.83
CA GLU A 445 -26.37 21.70 -2.74
C GLU A 445 -25.98 20.23 -2.65
N LEU A 446 -24.69 19.91 -2.62
CA LEU A 446 -24.20 18.55 -2.43
C LEU A 446 -23.01 18.54 -1.48
N THR A 447 -23.03 17.62 -0.52
CA THR A 447 -21.88 17.36 0.37
C THR A 447 -21.28 16.01 0.02
N LEU A 448 -19.97 15.99 -0.24
CA LEU A 448 -19.24 14.84 -0.76
C LEU A 448 -17.80 14.80 -0.23
N SER A 449 -17.15 13.65 -0.31
CA SER A 449 -15.74 13.51 0.03
C SER A 449 -14.83 14.28 -0.94
N ASP A 450 -13.64 14.62 -0.48
CA ASP A 450 -12.58 15.33 -1.22
C ASP A 450 -12.23 14.68 -2.57
N CYS A 451 -12.20 13.34 -2.58
CA CYS A 451 -11.84 12.52 -3.72
C CYS A 451 -13.03 12.10 -4.60
N HIS A 452 -14.23 12.62 -4.36
CA HIS A 452 -15.38 12.25 -5.17
C HIS A 452 -15.42 13.01 -6.50
N VAL A 453 -15.81 12.30 -7.55
CA VAL A 453 -15.67 12.76 -8.92
C VAL A 453 -16.91 13.55 -9.33
N VAL A 454 -16.70 14.77 -9.82
CA VAL A 454 -17.74 15.70 -10.26
C VAL A 454 -17.56 15.99 -11.74
N GLY A 455 -18.65 15.89 -12.51
CA GLY A 455 -18.67 16.24 -13.92
C GLY A 455 -18.61 17.75 -14.12
N THR A 456 -17.74 18.21 -15.00
CA THR A 456 -17.63 19.61 -15.45
C THR A 456 -17.72 19.66 -16.98
N PRO A 457 -17.94 20.85 -17.58
CA PRO A 457 -17.92 20.99 -19.04
C PRO A 457 -16.60 20.55 -19.70
N ASP A 458 -15.48 20.64 -18.98
CA ASP A 458 -14.14 20.30 -19.46
C ASP A 458 -13.75 18.85 -19.13
N GLY A 459 -14.69 18.04 -18.63
CA GLY A 459 -14.46 16.69 -18.15
C GLY A 459 -14.63 16.58 -16.64
N PHE A 460 -14.17 15.48 -16.07
CA PHE A 460 -14.36 15.21 -14.65
C PHE A 460 -13.23 15.80 -13.81
N LYS A 461 -13.53 16.17 -12.56
CA LYS A 461 -12.58 16.66 -11.54
C LYS A 461 -12.91 16.06 -10.18
N LEU A 462 -11.92 16.00 -9.28
CA LEU A 462 -12.16 15.73 -7.87
C LEU A 462 -12.81 16.94 -7.19
N ALA A 463 -13.62 16.71 -6.15
CA ALA A 463 -14.25 17.78 -5.39
C ALA A 463 -13.22 18.79 -4.83
N MET A 464 -12.07 18.31 -4.36
CA MET A 464 -10.98 19.15 -3.85
C MET A 464 -10.32 20.07 -4.90
N GLU A 465 -10.51 19.81 -6.19
CA GLU A 465 -9.98 20.64 -7.29
C GLU A 465 -10.93 21.77 -7.68
N LEU A 466 -12.19 21.71 -7.23
CA LEU A 466 -13.20 22.70 -7.53
C LEU A 466 -13.03 23.93 -6.66
N LYS A 467 -13.36 25.09 -7.22
CA LYS A 467 -13.43 26.37 -6.50
C LYS A 467 -14.67 27.15 -6.90
N ALA A 468 -15.04 28.12 -6.07
CA ALA A 468 -16.08 29.07 -6.43
C ALA A 468 -15.82 29.71 -7.80
N GLY A 469 -16.84 29.78 -8.64
CA GLY A 469 -16.77 30.27 -10.02
C GLY A 469 -16.54 29.19 -11.09
N ASP A 470 -16.07 28.00 -10.73
CA ASP A 470 -16.00 26.85 -11.64
C ASP A 470 -17.40 26.39 -12.06
N GLN A 471 -17.50 25.59 -13.12
CA GLN A 471 -18.77 25.04 -13.60
C GLN A 471 -18.84 23.54 -13.36
N VAL A 472 -20.01 23.06 -12.96
CA VAL A 472 -20.35 21.64 -12.85
C VAL A 472 -21.50 21.31 -13.79
N MET A 473 -21.56 20.08 -14.25
CA MET A 473 -22.65 19.58 -15.06
C MET A 473 -23.83 19.21 -14.16
N THR A 474 -25.01 19.67 -14.54
CA THR A 474 -26.29 19.35 -13.92
C THR A 474 -27.21 18.73 -14.97
N ARG A 475 -28.41 18.32 -14.58
CA ARG A 475 -29.40 17.79 -15.54
C ARG A 475 -29.85 18.86 -16.56
N GLU A 476 -29.86 20.12 -16.15
CA GLU A 476 -30.26 21.27 -16.96
C GLU A 476 -29.11 21.87 -17.79
N GLY A 477 -27.88 21.36 -17.63
CA GLY A 477 -26.68 21.82 -18.30
C GLY A 477 -25.60 22.30 -17.32
N ALA A 478 -24.63 23.07 -17.80
CA ALA A 478 -23.56 23.58 -16.95
C ALA A 478 -24.08 24.66 -15.98
N ALA A 479 -23.84 24.47 -14.67
CA ALA A 479 -24.14 25.44 -13.62
C ALA A 479 -22.85 25.92 -12.97
N ARG A 480 -22.77 27.21 -12.63
CA ARG A 480 -21.61 27.77 -11.93
C ARG A 480 -21.72 27.50 -10.43
N LEU A 481 -20.60 27.19 -9.79
CA LEU A 481 -20.49 27.06 -8.34
C LEU A 481 -20.46 28.45 -7.71
N ALA A 482 -21.45 28.73 -6.87
CA ALA A 482 -21.49 29.92 -6.02
C ALA A 482 -20.49 29.80 -4.88
N SER A 483 -20.37 28.62 -4.28
CA SER A 483 -19.36 28.32 -3.27
C SER A 483 -18.88 26.86 -3.31
N VAL A 484 -17.66 26.68 -2.82
CA VAL A 484 -17.04 25.39 -2.51
C VAL A 484 -16.42 25.56 -1.14
N GLU A 485 -16.94 24.84 -0.15
CA GLU A 485 -16.54 24.99 1.25
C GLU A 485 -16.07 23.65 1.81
N GLU A 486 -14.90 23.63 2.43
CA GLU A 486 -14.49 22.52 3.27
C GLU A 486 -15.28 22.61 4.60
N VAL A 487 -16.02 21.56 4.91
CA VAL A 487 -16.87 21.45 6.10
C VAL A 487 -16.45 20.24 6.92
N ASP A 488 -16.46 20.39 8.24
CA ASP A 488 -16.29 19.24 9.14
C ASP A 488 -17.60 18.43 9.16
N TYR A 489 -17.52 17.17 8.75
CA TYR A 489 -18.68 16.30 8.61
C TYR A 489 -18.53 15.06 9.50
N ASP A 490 -19.43 14.93 10.47
CA ASP A 490 -19.60 13.72 11.30
C ASP A 490 -20.96 13.09 10.96
N GLY A 491 -20.94 12.06 10.12
CA GLY A 491 -22.16 11.46 9.63
C GLY A 491 -21.94 10.27 8.70
N TYR A 492 -23.00 9.82 8.06
CA TYR A 492 -22.91 8.71 7.11
C TYR A 492 -22.70 9.25 5.70
N MET A 493 -21.88 8.59 4.91
CA MET A 493 -21.75 8.84 3.49
C MET A 493 -21.99 7.55 2.70
N ILE A 494 -22.49 7.66 1.48
CA ILE A 494 -22.94 6.54 0.65
C ILE A 494 -22.40 6.70 -0.77
N ASN A 495 -22.09 5.59 -1.45
CA ASN A 495 -21.84 5.56 -2.89
C ASN A 495 -22.57 4.35 -3.52
N LEU A 496 -22.84 4.41 -4.80
CA LEU A 496 -23.48 3.34 -5.57
C LEU A 496 -22.46 2.67 -6.49
N GLU A 497 -22.58 1.35 -6.66
CA GLU A 497 -22.06 0.65 -7.83
C GLU A 497 -23.16 0.55 -8.85
N LEU A 498 -22.90 0.95 -10.08
CA LEU A 498 -23.84 0.73 -11.17
C LEU A 498 -23.45 -0.54 -11.94
N ALA A 499 -24.44 -1.38 -12.19
CA ALA A 499 -24.30 -2.59 -12.98
C ALA A 499 -24.18 -2.22 -14.47
N ALA A 500 -22.96 -1.92 -14.89
CA ALA A 500 -22.62 -1.57 -16.26
C ALA A 500 -21.90 -2.74 -16.97
N PRO A 501 -22.16 -2.96 -18.27
CA PRO A 501 -21.29 -3.77 -19.11
C PRO A 501 -19.85 -3.21 -19.12
N GLU A 502 -18.85 -4.07 -19.31
CA GLU A 502 -17.43 -3.68 -19.25
C GLU A 502 -17.07 -2.60 -20.29
N GLU A 503 -17.75 -2.61 -21.44
CA GLU A 503 -17.61 -1.62 -22.51
C GLU A 503 -18.22 -0.23 -22.22
N TYR A 504 -18.96 -0.05 -21.12
CA TYR A 504 -19.68 1.19 -20.81
C TYR A 504 -18.73 2.34 -20.39
N GLY A 505 -17.54 2.01 -19.89
CA GLY A 505 -16.53 3.00 -19.52
C GLY A 505 -16.77 3.68 -18.16
N ASP A 506 -17.13 4.95 -18.18
CA ASP A 506 -17.26 5.79 -16.98
C ASP A 506 -18.72 5.81 -16.51
N THR A 507 -18.96 5.25 -15.33
CA THR A 507 -20.29 5.14 -14.70
C THR A 507 -20.54 6.33 -13.78
N THR A 508 -21.70 6.97 -13.96
CA THR A 508 -22.05 8.24 -13.30
C THR A 508 -23.50 8.22 -12.82
N MET A 509 -23.89 9.19 -12.02
CA MET A 509 -25.25 9.40 -11.53
C MET A 509 -25.51 10.88 -11.28
N PHE A 510 -26.76 11.26 -11.08
CA PHE A 510 -27.12 12.60 -10.59
C PHE A 510 -27.46 12.55 -9.10
N ALA A 511 -26.73 13.33 -8.30
CA ALA A 511 -26.95 13.49 -6.86
C ALA A 511 -27.24 14.97 -6.55
N ASN A 512 -28.42 15.23 -5.97
CA ASN A 512 -28.93 16.59 -5.72
C ASN A 512 -28.85 17.49 -6.99
N GLY A 513 -29.13 16.93 -8.16
CA GLY A 513 -29.06 17.62 -9.46
C GLY A 513 -27.66 17.69 -10.10
N ILE A 514 -26.60 17.41 -9.36
CA ILE A 514 -25.20 17.49 -9.83
C ILE A 514 -24.75 16.14 -10.41
N TRP A 515 -24.06 16.17 -11.55
CA TRP A 515 -23.51 14.98 -12.21
C TRP A 515 -22.21 14.52 -11.52
N VAL A 516 -22.23 13.31 -10.99
CA VAL A 516 -21.12 12.73 -10.20
C VAL A 516 -20.78 11.32 -10.64
N GLY A 517 -19.55 10.88 -10.39
CA GLY A 517 -19.12 9.51 -10.63
C GLY A 517 -19.68 8.52 -9.61
N ASP A 518 -19.93 7.29 -10.04
CA ASP A 518 -20.23 6.19 -9.13
C ASP A 518 -18.95 5.64 -8.47
N LYS A 519 -19.06 4.52 -7.73
CA LYS A 519 -17.94 3.85 -7.07
C LYS A 519 -16.82 3.44 -8.03
N ALA A 520 -17.17 2.88 -9.19
CA ALA A 520 -16.18 2.37 -10.14
C ALA A 520 -15.40 3.52 -10.78
N MET A 521 -16.10 4.58 -11.16
CA MET A 521 -15.49 5.79 -11.72
C MET A 521 -14.56 6.48 -10.74
N GLN A 522 -15.00 6.68 -9.49
CA GLN A 522 -14.17 7.30 -8.46
C GLN A 522 -12.88 6.51 -8.22
N SER A 523 -12.99 5.19 -8.06
CA SER A 523 -11.82 4.31 -7.86
C SER A 523 -10.80 4.44 -9.00
N ARG A 524 -11.27 4.52 -10.26
CA ARG A 524 -10.41 4.70 -11.43
C ARG A 524 -9.77 6.08 -11.44
N TYR A 525 -10.56 7.14 -11.27
CA TYR A 525 -10.11 8.52 -11.37
C TYR A 525 -9.08 8.84 -10.28
N PHE A 526 -9.34 8.44 -9.03
CA PHE A 526 -8.38 8.58 -7.93
C PHE A 526 -7.03 7.93 -8.26
N ARG A 527 -7.02 6.70 -8.80
CA ARG A 527 -5.78 5.99 -9.16
C ARG A 527 -4.99 6.64 -10.30
N THR A 528 -5.67 7.21 -11.28
CA THR A 528 -5.02 7.75 -12.49
C THR A 528 -4.63 9.21 -12.35
N HIS A 529 -5.52 10.04 -11.78
CA HIS A 529 -5.35 11.50 -11.76
C HIS A 529 -4.42 11.96 -10.65
N TYR A 530 -4.40 11.29 -9.49
CA TYR A 530 -3.54 11.64 -8.35
C TYR A 530 -2.04 11.66 -8.70
N ARG A 531 -1.65 10.96 -9.76
CA ARG A 531 -0.26 10.87 -10.28
C ARG A 531 0.00 11.77 -11.48
N SER A 532 -0.88 12.72 -11.78
CA SER A 532 -0.70 13.68 -12.86
C SER A 532 0.42 14.67 -12.52
N HIS A 533 1.12 15.17 -13.56
CA HIS A 533 2.21 16.14 -13.41
C HIS A 533 1.74 17.38 -12.62
N GLU A 534 0.57 17.92 -12.95
CA GLU A 534 0.02 19.13 -12.33
C GLU A 534 -0.26 18.93 -10.83
N LEU A 535 -0.89 17.82 -10.45
CA LEU A 535 -1.19 17.53 -9.05
C LEU A 535 0.08 17.22 -8.23
N VAL A 536 1.11 16.61 -8.83
CA VAL A 536 2.39 16.40 -8.15
C VAL A 536 3.10 17.74 -7.89
N LEU A 537 3.18 18.63 -8.89
CA LEU A 537 3.76 19.96 -8.70
C LEU A 537 3.00 20.81 -7.67
N HIS A 538 1.67 20.69 -7.61
CA HIS A 538 0.86 21.38 -6.62
C HIS A 538 1.16 20.91 -5.18
N ARG A 539 1.46 19.61 -4.99
CA ARG A 539 1.79 19.03 -3.67
C ARG A 539 3.25 19.23 -3.28
N LEU A 540 4.16 19.30 -4.25
CA LEU A 540 5.59 19.50 -4.00
C LEU A 540 5.91 20.96 -3.63
N PRO A 541 6.75 21.19 -2.61
CA PRO A 541 7.33 22.50 -2.36
C PRO A 541 8.09 22.98 -3.61
N GLN A 542 8.07 24.29 -3.84
CA GLN A 542 8.65 24.91 -5.04
C GLN A 542 10.12 24.51 -5.28
N ASP A 543 10.90 24.36 -4.21
CA ASP A 543 12.32 24.00 -4.32
C ASP A 543 12.55 22.58 -4.89
N PHE A 544 11.56 21.69 -4.80
CA PHE A 544 11.60 20.35 -5.39
C PHE A 544 11.15 20.29 -6.85
N HIS A 545 10.62 21.38 -7.41
CA HIS A 545 10.08 21.36 -8.78
C HIS A 545 11.17 21.03 -9.80
N LYS A 546 12.39 21.57 -9.65
CA LYS A 546 13.50 21.26 -10.58
C LYS A 546 13.97 19.80 -10.45
N ASP A 547 14.00 19.27 -9.23
CA ASP A 547 14.32 17.87 -8.97
C ASP A 547 13.29 16.94 -9.64
N PHE A 548 12.00 17.29 -9.55
CA PHE A 548 10.92 16.53 -10.18
C PHE A 548 10.99 16.55 -11.71
N GLU A 549 11.24 17.72 -12.32
CA GLU A 549 11.44 17.80 -13.77
C GLU A 549 12.62 16.94 -14.23
N SER A 550 13.73 16.95 -13.49
CA SER A 550 14.89 16.11 -13.82
C SER A 550 14.58 14.61 -13.69
N LEU A 551 13.74 14.22 -12.73
CA LEU A 551 13.24 12.85 -12.62
C LEU A 551 12.40 12.46 -13.85
N LEU A 552 11.51 13.34 -14.32
CA LEU A 552 10.71 13.10 -15.51
C LEU A 552 11.59 12.95 -16.77
N GLU A 553 12.63 13.78 -16.91
CA GLU A 553 13.63 13.65 -17.97
C GLU A 553 14.34 12.29 -17.92
N ASP A 554 14.73 11.83 -16.74
CA ASP A 554 15.39 10.52 -16.56
C ASP A 554 14.49 9.35 -16.94
N ILE A 555 13.21 9.42 -16.57
CA ILE A 555 12.23 8.39 -16.92
C ILE A 555 11.98 8.37 -18.43
N ALA A 556 11.94 9.54 -19.06
CA ALA A 556 11.82 9.63 -20.50
C ALA A 556 13.05 9.06 -21.22
N ALA A 557 14.24 9.23 -20.65
CA ALA A 557 15.49 8.68 -21.20
C ALA A 557 15.68 7.17 -20.98
N ALA A 558 14.99 6.59 -19.99
CA ALA A 558 15.06 5.16 -19.67
C ALA A 558 14.03 4.29 -20.43
N ARG A 559 13.11 4.91 -21.18
CA ARG A 559 12.15 4.25 -22.09
C ARG A 559 12.75 4.14 -23.48
#